data_AF-A0A958FUW6-F1
#
_entry.id   AF-A0A958FUW6-F1
#
_cell.length_a   1.000
_cell.length_b   1.000
_cell.length_c   1.000
_cell.angle_alpha   90.00
_cell.angle_beta   90.00
_cell.angle_gamma   90.00
#
_symmetry.space_group_name_H-M   'P 1'
#
loop_
_entity.id
_entity.type
_entity.pdbx_description
1 polymer ?
#
loop_
_entity_poly.entity_id
_entity_poly.type
_entity_poly.pdbx_seq_one_letter_code
_entity_poly.pdbx_strand_id
1 'polypeptide(L)'
;MKLSIGLLKPDVHWTHWLLQSGIPFDIAGDSAQQLADFPAIVINDTALFHPAKIQKYVTDGGCAICEASVAETIFVVPTRRLKITHLQPANDIFFNHLPAVQLPLNSRVATSANALTNQNGTFTTAVLPFGDGKIVIFPDGFAAASATFRTCRVNFPRYGGERFPSERVCAVDKSGLRKIVFSAIVQLFAHRKLPLVFCWPFADGATSRFSFRIDTDFAHPNEITALHDLLKKHNISATWFVETRSAQNHIDLFAKMTNQEIALHCFRHAIFDTTGENARDIRRGLNILQHAGIRPKGFAAPFGEWHPQLAAAISGQQFGYSSEFAPGYDDLPFWPAISDGFSETLQIPVHPVSTGRLHWAKHSPAQMIDYYRATIDRQVAANDPVILYH
;
A
#
# COMPACT_ATOMS: atom_id res chain seq x y z
N MET A 1 -15.31 -23.91 13.70
CA MET A 1 -15.10 -22.96 12.60
C MET A 1 -14.40 -21.74 13.14
N LYS A 2 -13.21 -21.44 12.62
CA LYS A 2 -12.39 -20.27 12.97
C LYS A 2 -12.83 -19.09 12.10
N LEU A 3 -13.03 -17.92 12.67
CA LEU A 3 -13.34 -16.71 11.89
C LEU A 3 -12.04 -16.11 11.31
N SER A 4 -11.33 -16.90 10.52
CA SER A 4 -10.05 -16.58 9.89
C SER A 4 -9.96 -17.15 8.48
N ILE A 5 -9.03 -16.63 7.69
CA ILE A 5 -8.69 -17.18 6.36
C ILE A 5 -7.75 -18.38 6.52
N GLY A 6 -8.02 -19.46 5.80
CA GLY A 6 -7.09 -20.59 5.68
C GLY A 6 -6.14 -20.39 4.51
N LEU A 7 -4.85 -20.15 4.76
CA LEU A 7 -3.85 -20.05 3.71
C LEU A 7 -3.22 -21.42 3.46
N LEU A 8 -3.32 -21.96 2.25
CA LEU A 8 -2.84 -23.32 1.96
C LEU A 8 -1.31 -23.46 2.07
N LYS A 9 -0.57 -22.42 1.70
CA LYS A 9 0.89 -22.38 1.84
C LYS A 9 1.34 -21.00 2.31
N PRO A 10 2.32 -20.89 3.22
CA PRO A 10 2.95 -19.61 3.50
C PRO A 10 3.52 -18.98 2.23
N ASP A 11 3.05 -17.79 1.87
CA ASP A 11 3.65 -16.96 0.82
C ASP A 11 3.63 -15.48 1.23
N VAL A 12 4.65 -14.74 0.79
CA VAL A 12 4.80 -13.33 1.17
C VAL A 12 3.71 -12.43 0.61
N HIS A 13 3.10 -12.77 -0.52
CA HIS A 13 2.16 -11.90 -1.22
C HIS A 13 0.77 -11.90 -0.57
N TRP A 14 0.19 -13.08 -0.31
CA TRP A 14 -1.09 -13.13 0.41
C TRP A 14 -0.93 -12.78 1.88
N THR A 15 0.18 -13.18 2.50
CA THR A 15 0.50 -12.79 3.89
C THR A 15 0.54 -11.27 4.03
N HIS A 16 1.17 -10.57 3.08
CA HIS A 16 1.19 -9.11 3.06
C HIS A 16 -0.21 -8.50 3.08
N TRP A 17 -1.09 -8.95 2.17
CA TRP A 17 -2.45 -8.41 2.06
C TRP A 17 -3.30 -8.65 3.31
N LEU A 18 -3.18 -9.85 3.89
CA LEU A 18 -3.93 -10.23 5.08
C LEU A 18 -3.44 -9.46 6.32
N LEU A 19 -2.13 -9.37 6.52
CA LEU A 19 -1.53 -8.59 7.62
C LEU A 19 -1.88 -7.10 7.53
N GLN A 20 -1.67 -6.49 6.36
CA GLN A 20 -1.95 -5.05 6.17
C GLN A 20 -3.44 -4.73 6.36
N SER A 21 -4.33 -5.67 6.05
CA SER A 21 -5.78 -5.50 6.23
C SER A 21 -6.27 -5.89 7.64
N GLY A 22 -5.38 -6.35 8.52
CA GLY A 22 -5.75 -6.81 9.87
C GLY A 22 -6.63 -8.07 9.87
N ILE A 23 -6.67 -8.84 8.78
CA ILE A 23 -7.51 -10.04 8.67
C ILE A 23 -6.77 -11.22 9.32
N PRO A 24 -7.37 -11.93 10.29
CA PRO A 24 -6.77 -13.10 10.90
C PRO A 24 -6.68 -14.24 9.88
N PHE A 25 -5.56 -14.96 9.88
CA PHE A 25 -5.34 -16.12 9.03
C PHE A 25 -4.47 -17.16 9.73
N ASP A 26 -4.65 -18.42 9.34
CA ASP A 26 -3.80 -19.54 9.76
C ASP A 26 -3.39 -20.35 8.52
N ILE A 27 -2.33 -21.15 8.66
CA ILE A 27 -2.01 -22.15 7.64
C ILE A 27 -3.03 -23.28 7.72
N ALA A 28 -3.71 -23.54 6.62
CA ALA A 28 -4.67 -24.62 6.51
C ALA A 28 -3.96 -25.96 6.27
N GLY A 29 -4.40 -27.01 6.96
CA GLY A 29 -3.93 -28.37 6.73
C GLY A 29 -4.63 -29.05 5.56
N ASP A 30 -4.15 -30.24 5.16
CA ASP A 30 -4.64 -31.00 4.00
C ASP A 30 -5.74 -32.05 4.35
N SER A 31 -6.25 -32.07 5.59
CA SER A 31 -7.42 -32.89 5.91
C SER A 31 -8.73 -32.15 5.66
N ALA A 32 -9.78 -32.88 5.31
CA ALA A 32 -11.11 -32.30 5.09
C ALA A 32 -11.63 -31.55 6.32
N GLN A 33 -11.34 -32.04 7.52
CA GLN A 33 -11.72 -31.40 8.78
C GLN A 33 -10.98 -30.08 8.98
N GLN A 34 -9.68 -30.04 8.69
CA GLN A 34 -8.89 -28.80 8.78
C GLN A 34 -9.33 -27.74 7.75
N LEU A 35 -9.70 -28.13 6.53
CA LEU A 35 -10.26 -27.19 5.55
C LEU A 35 -11.63 -26.67 6.01
N ALA A 36 -12.50 -27.55 6.53
CA ALA A 36 -13.83 -27.20 7.00
C ALA A 36 -13.84 -26.23 8.20
N ASP A 37 -12.71 -26.10 8.92
CA ASP A 37 -12.55 -25.12 9.98
C ASP A 37 -12.57 -23.68 9.48
N PHE A 38 -12.27 -23.43 8.19
CA PHE A 38 -12.19 -22.10 7.62
C PHE A 38 -13.43 -21.73 6.78
N PRO A 39 -14.00 -20.51 6.96
CA PRO A 39 -15.04 -19.97 6.10
C PRO A 39 -14.60 -19.84 4.64
N ALA A 40 -13.35 -19.42 4.43
CA ALA A 40 -12.73 -19.30 3.13
C ALA A 40 -11.24 -19.67 3.18
N ILE A 41 -10.73 -20.21 2.09
CA ILE A 41 -9.31 -20.54 1.91
C ILE A 41 -8.68 -19.79 0.73
N VAL A 42 -7.38 -19.51 0.83
CA VAL A 42 -6.57 -18.98 -0.27
C VAL A 42 -5.73 -20.12 -0.83
N ILE A 43 -5.93 -20.41 -2.12
CA ILE A 43 -5.23 -21.47 -2.86
C ILE A 43 -4.14 -20.80 -3.70
N ASN A 44 -2.92 -20.85 -3.20
CA ASN A 44 -1.74 -20.21 -3.79
C ASN A 44 -0.66 -21.22 -4.25
N ASP A 45 -0.91 -22.52 -4.07
CA ASP A 45 -0.07 -23.60 -4.57
C ASP A 45 -0.94 -24.82 -4.93
N THR A 46 -0.73 -25.37 -6.12
CA THR A 46 -1.43 -26.56 -6.62
C THR A 46 -0.69 -27.87 -6.34
N ALA A 47 0.59 -27.81 -5.94
CA ALA A 47 1.43 -28.99 -5.75
C ALA A 47 1.20 -29.68 -4.40
N LEU A 48 0.73 -28.94 -3.39
CA LEU A 48 0.63 -29.41 -2.01
C LEU A 48 -0.71 -30.08 -1.66
N PHE A 49 -1.74 -29.94 -2.50
CA PHE A 49 -3.10 -30.36 -2.17
C PHE A 49 -3.75 -31.12 -3.33
N HIS A 50 -4.45 -32.21 -3.00
CA HIS A 50 -5.16 -32.99 -4.00
C HIS A 50 -6.42 -32.22 -4.47
N PRO A 51 -6.58 -31.93 -5.78
CA PRO A 51 -7.69 -31.10 -6.30
C PRO A 51 -9.07 -31.52 -5.81
N ALA A 52 -9.35 -32.83 -5.77
CA ALA A 52 -10.61 -33.39 -5.30
C ALA A 52 -10.98 -32.99 -3.87
N LYS A 53 -10.00 -32.80 -2.96
CA LYS A 53 -10.27 -32.38 -1.58
C LYS A 53 -10.74 -30.92 -1.51
N ILE A 54 -10.06 -30.05 -2.25
CA ILE A 54 -10.42 -28.63 -2.34
C ILE A 54 -11.78 -28.49 -3.01
N GLN A 55 -11.99 -29.17 -4.13
CA GLN A 55 -13.29 -29.18 -4.81
C GLN A 55 -14.40 -29.64 -3.85
N LYS A 56 -14.19 -30.74 -3.10
CA LYS A 56 -15.15 -31.21 -2.10
C LYS A 56 -15.45 -30.15 -1.03
N TYR A 57 -14.41 -29.53 -0.47
CA TYR A 57 -14.59 -28.47 0.53
C TYR A 57 -15.48 -27.33 0.00
N VAL A 58 -15.22 -26.86 -1.22
CA VAL A 58 -16.02 -25.79 -1.83
C VAL A 58 -17.44 -26.29 -2.15
N THR A 59 -17.58 -27.49 -2.72
CA THR A 59 -18.88 -28.10 -3.01
C THR A 59 -19.76 -28.20 -1.77
N ASP A 60 -19.17 -28.56 -0.62
CA ASP A 60 -19.85 -28.66 0.68
C ASP A 60 -20.12 -27.28 1.34
N GLY A 61 -20.03 -26.19 0.58
CA GLY A 61 -20.35 -24.83 1.00
C GLY A 61 -19.15 -23.96 1.36
N GLY A 62 -17.92 -24.49 1.31
CA GLY A 62 -16.68 -23.72 1.52
C GLY A 62 -16.48 -22.60 0.50
N CYS A 63 -15.61 -21.65 0.80
CA CYS A 63 -15.28 -20.56 -0.13
C CYS A 63 -13.79 -20.55 -0.46
N ALA A 64 -13.42 -20.15 -1.68
CA ALA A 64 -12.02 -20.10 -2.09
C ALA A 64 -11.66 -18.82 -2.84
N ILE A 65 -10.41 -18.38 -2.67
CA ILE A 65 -9.75 -17.35 -3.46
C ILE A 65 -8.54 -17.97 -4.14
N CYS A 66 -8.36 -17.73 -5.43
CA CYS A 66 -7.19 -18.19 -6.17
C CYS A 66 -6.90 -17.32 -7.39
N GLU A 67 -5.78 -17.58 -8.06
CA GLU A 67 -5.47 -17.00 -9.37
C GLU A 67 -5.89 -17.93 -10.52
N ALA A 68 -6.01 -17.38 -11.74
CA ALA A 68 -6.57 -18.07 -12.90
C ALA A 68 -5.93 -19.44 -13.19
N SER A 69 -4.61 -19.54 -13.08
CA SER A 69 -3.87 -20.79 -13.28
C SER A 69 -4.16 -21.88 -12.26
N VAL A 70 -4.34 -21.47 -11.01
CA VAL A 70 -4.75 -22.35 -9.92
C VAL A 70 -6.18 -22.83 -10.19
N ALA A 71 -7.07 -21.93 -10.61
CA ALA A 71 -8.44 -22.30 -10.95
C ALA A 71 -8.54 -23.27 -12.15
N GLU A 72 -7.68 -23.10 -13.15
CA GLU A 72 -7.57 -24.01 -14.29
C GLU A 72 -7.21 -25.43 -13.85
N THR A 73 -6.30 -25.54 -12.88
CA THR A 73 -5.80 -26.83 -12.39
C THR A 73 -6.77 -27.48 -11.39
N ILE A 74 -7.28 -26.70 -10.44
CA ILE A 74 -8.10 -27.22 -9.34
C ILE A 74 -9.58 -27.31 -9.71
N PHE A 75 -10.13 -26.33 -10.43
CA PHE A 75 -11.56 -26.24 -10.73
C PHE A 75 -11.87 -26.44 -12.21
N VAL A 76 -10.87 -26.73 -13.04
CA VAL A 76 -11.00 -26.96 -14.50
C VAL A 76 -11.64 -25.76 -15.20
N VAL A 77 -11.35 -24.54 -14.71
CA VAL A 77 -11.86 -23.30 -15.29
C VAL A 77 -10.94 -22.86 -16.45
N PRO A 78 -11.44 -22.80 -17.70
CA PRO A 78 -10.59 -22.42 -18.83
C PRO A 78 -10.05 -20.99 -18.68
N THR A 79 -8.85 -20.75 -19.20
CA THR A 79 -8.21 -19.43 -19.16
C THR A 79 -7.94 -18.84 -20.54
N ARG A 80 -7.76 -17.53 -20.58
CA ARG A 80 -7.30 -16.76 -21.75
C ARG A 80 -6.31 -15.70 -21.32
N ARG A 81 -5.44 -15.26 -22.24
CA ARG A 81 -4.50 -14.16 -21.96
C ARG A 81 -5.13 -12.81 -22.24
N LEU A 82 -4.94 -11.86 -21.32
CA LEU A 82 -5.37 -10.47 -21.46
C LEU A 82 -4.26 -9.52 -21.00
N LYS A 83 -4.22 -8.35 -21.64
CA LYS A 83 -3.49 -7.19 -21.14
C LYS A 83 -4.43 -6.39 -20.24
N ILE A 84 -3.96 -6.11 -19.03
CA ILE A 84 -4.64 -5.32 -18.01
C ILE A 84 -3.76 -4.12 -17.73
N THR A 85 -4.31 -2.90 -17.76
CA THR A 85 -3.62 -1.69 -17.29
C THR A 85 -4.29 -1.09 -16.07
N HIS A 86 -5.59 -1.29 -15.96
CA HIS A 86 -6.38 -0.97 -14.78
C HIS A 86 -7.52 -1.98 -14.62
N LEU A 87 -8.03 -2.07 -13.41
CA LEU A 87 -9.26 -2.76 -13.04
C LEU A 87 -10.31 -1.69 -12.70
N GLN A 88 -11.51 -1.84 -13.21
CA GLN A 88 -12.64 -0.97 -12.90
C GLN A 88 -13.79 -1.83 -12.40
N PRO A 89 -14.54 -1.39 -11.37
CA PRO A 89 -15.76 -2.06 -11.01
C PRO A 89 -16.72 -2.15 -12.19
N ALA A 90 -17.38 -3.30 -12.30
CA ALA A 90 -18.55 -3.42 -13.14
C ALA A 90 -19.81 -3.18 -12.30
N ASN A 91 -20.98 -3.44 -12.90
CA ASN A 91 -22.25 -3.47 -12.18
C ASN A 91 -22.39 -4.76 -11.33
N ASP A 92 -21.35 -5.10 -10.55
CA ASP A 92 -21.30 -6.27 -9.69
C ASP A 92 -21.38 -5.88 -8.21
N ILE A 93 -22.02 -6.71 -7.39
CA ILE A 93 -22.22 -6.40 -5.96
C ILE A 93 -20.94 -6.50 -5.12
N PHE A 94 -19.87 -7.09 -5.66
CA PHE A 94 -18.64 -7.35 -4.92
C PHE A 94 -17.77 -6.10 -4.85
N PHE A 95 -17.65 -5.39 -5.97
CA PHE A 95 -16.62 -4.37 -6.16
C PHE A 95 -17.17 -3.01 -6.60
N ASN A 96 -18.47 -2.85 -6.87
CA ASN A 96 -19.08 -1.60 -7.38
C ASN A 96 -18.80 -0.32 -6.57
N HIS A 97 -18.37 -0.45 -5.32
CA HIS A 97 -18.05 0.67 -4.42
C HIS A 97 -16.58 1.12 -4.52
N LEU A 98 -15.74 0.41 -5.26
CA LEU A 98 -14.30 0.70 -5.38
C LEU A 98 -14.02 1.70 -6.51
N PRO A 99 -12.95 2.49 -6.45
CA PRO A 99 -12.49 3.28 -7.59
C PRO A 99 -11.80 2.39 -8.64
N ALA A 100 -11.45 2.96 -9.78
CA ALA A 100 -10.55 2.33 -10.73
C ALA A 100 -9.15 2.13 -10.11
N VAL A 101 -8.56 0.95 -10.32
CA VAL A 101 -7.29 0.53 -9.72
C VAL A 101 -6.25 0.30 -10.81
N GLN A 102 -5.09 0.93 -10.72
CA GLN A 102 -4.01 0.73 -11.69
C GLN A 102 -3.29 -0.61 -11.47
N LEU A 103 -3.27 -1.46 -12.50
CA LEU A 103 -2.65 -2.79 -12.45
C LEU A 103 -2.11 -3.19 -13.84
N PRO A 104 -0.86 -2.84 -14.18
CA PRO A 104 -0.24 -3.23 -15.45
C PRO A 104 0.22 -4.69 -15.43
N LEU A 105 -0.55 -5.59 -16.04
CA LEU A 105 -0.24 -7.02 -16.17
C LEU A 105 -0.51 -7.53 -17.59
N ASN A 106 0.27 -8.52 -18.03
CA ASN A 106 -0.08 -9.41 -19.14
C ASN A 106 -0.33 -10.79 -18.55
N SER A 107 -1.59 -11.13 -18.34
CA SER A 107 -1.97 -12.19 -17.40
C SER A 107 -2.95 -13.19 -18.01
N ARG A 108 -2.99 -14.41 -17.45
CA ARG A 108 -4.09 -15.33 -17.66
C ARG A 108 -5.27 -14.92 -16.79
N VAL A 109 -6.46 -15.02 -17.38
CA VAL A 109 -7.74 -14.65 -16.80
C VAL A 109 -8.72 -15.78 -17.09
N ALA A 110 -9.60 -16.10 -16.14
CA ALA A 110 -10.67 -17.06 -16.35
C ALA A 110 -11.59 -16.61 -17.49
N THR A 111 -11.95 -17.51 -18.41
CA THR A 111 -12.88 -17.19 -19.51
C THR A 111 -14.28 -16.86 -19.01
N SER A 112 -14.63 -17.37 -17.82
CA SER A 112 -15.86 -17.11 -17.08
C SER A 112 -15.83 -15.83 -16.22
N ALA A 113 -14.82 -14.97 -16.38
CA ALA A 113 -14.75 -13.69 -15.67
C ALA A 113 -16.04 -12.86 -15.87
N ASN A 114 -16.56 -12.33 -14.76
CA ASN A 114 -17.86 -11.65 -14.68
C ASN A 114 -17.86 -10.45 -13.72
N ALA A 115 -16.71 -10.11 -13.14
CA ALA A 115 -16.50 -8.99 -12.24
C ALA A 115 -15.18 -8.30 -12.59
N LEU A 116 -15.08 -7.02 -12.28
CA LEU A 116 -13.96 -6.13 -12.65
C LEU A 116 -13.61 -6.14 -14.15
N THR A 117 -13.61 -4.98 -14.80
CA THR A 117 -13.24 -4.87 -16.21
C THR A 117 -11.87 -4.22 -16.38
N ASN A 118 -11.18 -4.62 -17.45
CA ASN A 118 -9.97 -3.94 -17.89
C ASN A 118 -10.28 -2.65 -18.68
N GLN A 119 -9.23 -2.04 -19.24
CA GLN A 119 -9.31 -0.83 -20.07
C GLN A 119 -10.17 -0.92 -21.33
N ASN A 120 -10.54 -2.12 -21.75
CA ASN A 120 -11.39 -2.35 -22.92
C ASN A 120 -12.80 -2.82 -22.52
N GLY A 121 -13.16 -2.75 -21.24
CA GLY A 121 -14.45 -3.26 -20.73
C GLY A 121 -14.53 -4.79 -20.68
N THR A 122 -13.43 -5.52 -20.84
CA THR A 122 -13.41 -6.99 -20.74
C THR A 122 -13.25 -7.41 -19.29
N PHE A 123 -14.11 -8.32 -18.82
CA PHE A 123 -14.03 -8.87 -17.47
C PHE A 123 -12.71 -9.62 -17.20
N THR A 124 -12.16 -9.41 -16.00
CA THR A 124 -10.85 -9.93 -15.56
C THR A 124 -10.90 -10.82 -14.33
N THR A 125 -11.95 -10.69 -13.52
CA THR A 125 -12.12 -11.45 -12.28
C THR A 125 -13.38 -12.30 -12.38
N ALA A 126 -13.31 -13.53 -11.93
CA ALA A 126 -14.49 -14.40 -11.88
C ALA A 126 -14.96 -14.58 -10.44
N VAL A 127 -16.25 -14.43 -10.23
CA VAL A 127 -16.94 -14.77 -8.99
C VAL A 127 -17.99 -15.81 -9.34
N LEU A 128 -17.74 -17.07 -9.00
CA LEU A 128 -18.51 -18.21 -9.51
C LEU A 128 -19.05 -19.05 -8.34
N PRO A 129 -20.29 -19.57 -8.45
CA PRO A 129 -20.71 -20.66 -7.59
C PRO A 129 -19.94 -21.95 -7.93
N PHE A 130 -19.70 -22.78 -6.92
CA PHE A 130 -19.15 -24.13 -7.12
C PHE A 130 -19.74 -25.07 -6.07
N GLY A 131 -20.70 -25.91 -6.48
CA GLY A 131 -21.61 -26.57 -5.54
C GLY A 131 -22.35 -25.54 -4.67
N ASP A 132 -22.38 -25.76 -3.36
CA ASP A 132 -22.97 -24.81 -2.39
C ASP A 132 -22.02 -23.65 -2.03
N GLY A 133 -20.77 -23.73 -2.46
CA GLY A 133 -19.72 -22.76 -2.18
C GLY A 133 -19.58 -21.66 -3.22
N LYS A 134 -18.54 -20.86 -3.05
CA LYS A 134 -18.20 -19.75 -3.96
C LYS A 134 -16.69 -19.62 -4.15
N ILE A 135 -16.27 -19.34 -5.37
CA ILE A 135 -14.87 -19.10 -5.72
C ILE A 135 -14.69 -17.70 -6.31
N VAL A 136 -13.63 -17.02 -5.88
CA VAL A 136 -13.15 -15.77 -6.47
C VAL A 136 -11.82 -16.05 -7.16
N ILE A 137 -11.76 -15.78 -8.47
CA ILE A 137 -10.60 -16.04 -9.32
C ILE A 137 -10.06 -14.70 -9.82
N PHE A 138 -8.87 -14.33 -9.35
CA PHE A 138 -8.14 -13.16 -9.84
C PHE A 138 -7.27 -13.51 -11.06
N PRO A 139 -6.85 -12.51 -11.85
CA PRO A 139 -5.80 -12.71 -12.85
C PRO A 139 -4.52 -13.27 -12.23
N ASP A 140 -3.75 -14.08 -12.96
CA ASP A 140 -2.40 -14.48 -12.54
C ASP A 140 -1.51 -13.26 -12.25
N GLY A 141 -0.70 -13.34 -11.19
CA GLY A 141 0.20 -12.26 -10.78
C GLY A 141 -0.48 -11.09 -10.08
N PHE A 142 -1.78 -11.19 -9.78
CA PHE A 142 -2.51 -10.22 -8.97
C PHE A 142 -1.94 -10.13 -7.56
N ALA A 143 -1.70 -11.28 -6.91
CA ALA A 143 -1.12 -11.29 -5.57
C ALA A 143 0.31 -10.72 -5.58
N ALA A 144 1.14 -11.19 -6.52
CA ALA A 144 2.54 -10.78 -6.67
C ALA A 144 2.72 -9.28 -7.01
N ALA A 145 1.68 -8.61 -7.52
CA ALA A 145 1.71 -7.18 -7.79
C ALA A 145 1.96 -6.33 -6.52
N SER A 146 1.67 -6.86 -5.32
CA SER A 146 1.99 -6.22 -4.03
C SER A 146 3.48 -6.00 -3.82
N ALA A 147 4.32 -6.88 -4.39
CA ALA A 147 5.76 -6.86 -4.23
C ALA A 147 6.49 -6.05 -5.32
N THR A 148 5.76 -5.41 -6.25
CA THR A 148 6.42 -4.58 -7.25
C THR A 148 6.90 -3.26 -6.67
N PHE A 149 8.09 -2.84 -7.09
CA PHE A 149 8.67 -1.52 -6.83
C PHE A 149 8.89 -0.72 -8.11
N ARG A 150 8.34 -1.21 -9.23
CA ARG A 150 8.42 -0.49 -10.51
C ARG A 150 7.68 0.83 -10.36
N THR A 151 8.34 1.93 -10.74
CA THR A 151 7.72 3.25 -10.75
C THR A 151 7.28 3.67 -12.15
N CYS A 152 6.30 4.54 -12.24
CA CYS A 152 5.90 5.22 -13.46
C CYS A 152 5.36 6.62 -13.13
N ARG A 153 5.36 7.53 -14.12
CA ARG A 153 4.72 8.84 -13.94
C ARG A 153 3.21 8.69 -14.00
N VAL A 154 2.54 9.08 -12.93
CA VAL A 154 1.08 9.05 -12.79
C VAL A 154 0.57 10.48 -12.70
N ASN A 155 -0.55 10.74 -13.36
CA ASN A 155 -1.28 12.01 -13.22
C ASN A 155 -2.28 11.90 -12.08
N PHE A 156 -2.38 12.96 -11.26
CA PHE A 156 -3.32 13.08 -10.15
C PHE A 156 -4.38 14.11 -10.53
N PRO A 157 -5.48 13.67 -11.18
CA PRO A 157 -6.48 14.58 -11.70
C PRO A 157 -7.34 15.20 -10.60
N ARG A 158 -7.87 16.39 -10.88
CA ARG A 158 -9.00 16.99 -10.15
C ARG A 158 -9.87 17.82 -11.09
N TYR A 159 -11.15 17.97 -10.72
CA TYR A 159 -12.14 18.84 -11.36
C TYR A 159 -11.58 20.26 -11.58
N GLY A 160 -11.36 20.65 -12.84
CA GLY A 160 -11.23 22.06 -13.24
C GLY A 160 -9.81 22.64 -13.40
N GLY A 161 -8.73 21.84 -13.36
CA GLY A 161 -7.39 22.30 -13.73
C GLY A 161 -7.06 21.99 -15.20
N GLU A 162 -6.40 22.92 -15.92
CA GLU A 162 -5.95 22.68 -17.31
C GLU A 162 -4.82 21.65 -17.41
N ARG A 163 -4.05 21.45 -16.32
CA ARG A 163 -2.92 20.51 -16.24
C ARG A 163 -2.97 19.75 -14.93
N PHE A 164 -2.75 18.44 -14.96
CA PHE A 164 -2.81 17.62 -13.74
C PHE A 164 -1.46 17.56 -13.01
N PRO A 165 -1.52 17.44 -11.67
CA PRO A 165 -0.58 16.76 -10.80
C PRO A 165 0.22 15.70 -11.50
N SER A 166 1.56 15.64 -11.45
CA SER A 166 2.18 14.35 -11.77
C SER A 166 3.44 14.07 -10.99
N GLU A 167 3.56 12.81 -10.56
CA GLU A 167 4.68 12.29 -9.81
C GLU A 167 5.06 10.89 -10.32
N ARG A 168 6.33 10.50 -10.16
CA ARG A 168 6.82 9.14 -10.35
C ARG A 168 6.54 8.33 -9.09
N VAL A 169 5.54 7.47 -9.16
CA VAL A 169 5.07 6.65 -8.02
C VAL A 169 5.03 5.17 -8.41
N CYS A 170 4.68 4.30 -7.47
CA CYS A 170 4.46 2.88 -7.76
C CYS A 170 3.55 2.69 -8.99
N ALA A 171 3.93 1.80 -9.90
CA ALA A 171 3.17 1.51 -11.12
C ALA A 171 1.88 0.70 -10.85
N VAL A 172 1.71 0.22 -9.63
CA VAL A 172 0.53 -0.51 -9.15
C VAL A 172 -0.12 0.28 -8.03
N ASP A 173 -1.44 0.41 -8.08
CA ASP A 173 -2.25 0.96 -7.00
C ASP A 173 -2.51 -0.12 -5.93
N LYS A 174 -1.58 -0.23 -4.97
CA LYS A 174 -1.62 -1.25 -3.92
C LYS A 174 -2.80 -1.07 -2.97
N SER A 175 -3.19 0.17 -2.68
CA SER A 175 -4.38 0.50 -1.88
C SER A 175 -5.65 -0.06 -2.53
N GLY A 176 -5.79 0.14 -3.84
CA GLY A 176 -6.88 -0.43 -4.62
C GLY A 176 -6.90 -1.96 -4.62
N LEU A 177 -5.75 -2.60 -4.82
CA LEU A 177 -5.66 -4.07 -4.77
C LEU A 177 -6.03 -4.64 -3.40
N ARG A 178 -5.53 -4.03 -2.31
CA ARG A 178 -5.88 -4.42 -0.94
C ARG A 178 -7.38 -4.36 -0.72
N LYS A 179 -8.04 -3.28 -1.16
CA LYS A 179 -9.50 -3.11 -1.04
C LYS A 179 -10.30 -4.10 -1.88
N ILE A 180 -9.80 -4.48 -3.05
CA ILE A 180 -10.38 -5.58 -3.85
C ILE A 180 -10.33 -6.89 -3.07
N VAL A 181 -9.17 -7.25 -2.50
CA VAL A 181 -9.01 -8.47 -1.69
C VAL A 181 -9.94 -8.43 -0.46
N PHE A 182 -9.95 -7.32 0.26
CA PHE A 182 -10.81 -7.13 1.43
C PHE A 182 -12.30 -7.31 1.06
N SER A 183 -12.74 -6.68 -0.03
CA SER A 183 -14.12 -6.79 -0.52
C SER A 183 -14.48 -8.22 -0.90
N ALA A 184 -13.59 -8.94 -1.59
CA ALA A 184 -13.80 -10.35 -1.91
C ALA A 184 -13.99 -11.18 -0.63
N ILE A 185 -13.14 -10.99 0.38
CA ILE A 185 -13.22 -11.72 1.66
C ILE A 185 -14.53 -11.41 2.39
N VAL A 186 -14.92 -10.14 2.49
CA VAL A 186 -16.20 -9.72 3.11
C VAL A 186 -17.37 -10.46 2.47
N GLN A 187 -17.40 -10.51 1.13
CA GLN A 187 -18.50 -11.14 0.39
C GLN A 187 -18.49 -12.68 0.52
N LEU A 188 -17.32 -13.31 0.61
CA LEU A 188 -17.22 -14.76 0.87
C LEU A 188 -17.70 -15.12 2.28
N PHE A 189 -17.36 -14.32 3.29
CA PHE A 189 -17.89 -14.49 4.65
C PHE A 189 -19.39 -14.26 4.71
N ALA A 190 -19.89 -13.23 4.02
CA ALA A 190 -21.32 -12.97 3.90
C ALA A 190 -22.08 -14.11 3.22
N HIS A 191 -21.50 -14.73 2.17
CA HIS A 191 -22.07 -15.93 1.53
C HIS A 191 -22.25 -17.08 2.53
N ARG A 192 -21.29 -17.24 3.45
CA ARG A 192 -21.33 -18.22 4.54
C ARG A 192 -22.22 -17.79 5.71
N LYS A 193 -22.83 -16.59 5.66
CA LYS A 193 -23.60 -15.96 6.76
C LYS A 193 -22.77 -15.81 8.04
N LEU A 194 -21.49 -15.48 7.89
CA LEU A 194 -20.56 -15.30 8.99
C LEU A 194 -20.05 -13.85 9.03
N PRO A 195 -19.80 -13.30 10.23
CA PRO A 195 -19.13 -12.02 10.35
C PRO A 195 -17.64 -12.15 10.00
N LEU A 196 -17.10 -11.18 9.27
CA LEU A 196 -15.65 -11.00 9.15
C LEU A 196 -15.16 -10.26 10.40
N VAL A 197 -14.18 -10.85 11.10
CA VAL A 197 -13.46 -10.19 12.20
C VAL A 197 -12.11 -9.72 11.66
N PHE A 198 -11.73 -8.48 11.94
CA PHE A 198 -10.43 -7.93 11.56
C PHE A 198 -10.00 -6.84 12.54
N CYS A 199 -8.71 -6.56 12.62
CA CYS A 199 -8.16 -5.46 13.40
C CYS A 199 -8.36 -4.16 12.63
N TRP A 200 -9.17 -3.25 13.20
CA TRP A 200 -9.32 -1.90 12.66
C TRP A 200 -7.95 -1.16 12.69
N PRO A 201 -7.51 -0.53 11.58
CA PRO A 201 -6.15 0.01 11.48
C PRO A 201 -5.89 1.24 12.35
N PHE A 202 -6.92 1.86 12.93
CA PHE A 202 -6.78 3.07 13.72
C PHE A 202 -7.25 2.87 15.16
N ALA A 203 -6.50 3.37 16.13
CA ALA A 203 -6.90 3.35 17.54
C ALA A 203 -8.12 4.25 17.82
N ASP A 204 -8.77 4.03 18.96
CA ASP A 204 -9.80 4.88 19.57
C ASP A 204 -11.08 5.09 18.73
N GLY A 205 -11.36 4.17 17.81
CA GLY A 205 -12.54 4.26 16.94
C GLY A 205 -12.43 5.35 15.86
N ALA A 206 -11.23 5.91 15.64
CA ALA A 206 -11.01 6.87 14.57
C ALA A 206 -11.24 6.25 13.19
N THR A 207 -11.89 6.96 12.28
CA THR A 207 -12.09 6.49 10.89
C THR A 207 -10.86 6.71 10.01
N SER A 208 -10.00 7.65 10.39
CA SER A 208 -8.75 7.99 9.71
C SER A 208 -7.77 8.64 10.69
N ARG A 209 -6.50 8.79 10.29
CA ARG A 209 -5.47 9.53 11.02
C ARG A 209 -4.77 10.50 10.07
N PHE A 210 -4.59 11.73 10.53
CA PHE A 210 -3.86 12.77 9.81
C PHE A 210 -2.39 12.79 10.23
N SER A 211 -1.48 12.91 9.26
CA SER A 211 -0.07 13.22 9.48
C SER A 211 0.39 14.24 8.44
N PHE A 212 1.19 15.20 8.89
CA PHE A 212 1.83 16.18 8.02
C PHE A 212 3.33 15.99 8.04
N ARG A 213 3.88 15.67 6.87
CA ARG A 213 5.29 15.48 6.63
C ARG A 213 5.88 16.75 5.99
N ILE A 214 7.09 17.11 6.37
CA ILE A 214 7.82 18.25 5.79
C ILE A 214 9.22 17.77 5.41
N ASP A 215 9.57 17.89 4.13
CA ASP A 215 10.94 17.68 3.66
C ASP A 215 11.67 19.01 3.66
N THR A 216 12.80 19.12 4.37
CA THR A 216 13.47 20.42 4.58
C THR A 216 14.50 20.75 3.50
N ASP A 217 14.27 20.29 2.27
CA ASP A 217 15.22 20.35 1.16
C ASP A 217 15.72 21.77 0.93
N PHE A 218 16.99 22.02 1.30
CA PHE A 218 17.63 23.32 1.15
C PHE A 218 16.88 24.48 1.82
N ALA A 219 16.05 24.18 2.84
CA ALA A 219 15.16 25.15 3.45
C ALA A 219 15.92 26.27 4.18
N HIS A 220 15.45 27.51 4.05
CA HIS A 220 16.04 28.63 4.75
C HIS A 220 15.55 28.68 6.22
N PRO A 221 16.38 29.07 7.21
CA PRO A 221 15.97 29.20 8.62
C PRO A 221 14.67 29.96 8.86
N ASN A 222 14.43 31.03 8.08
CA ASN A 222 13.21 31.84 8.18
C ASN A 222 11.96 31.07 7.72
N GLU A 223 12.07 30.21 6.70
CA GLU A 223 10.96 29.39 6.19
C GLU A 223 10.62 28.29 7.19
N ILE A 224 11.66 27.63 7.75
CA ILE A 224 11.52 26.63 8.81
C ILE A 224 10.78 27.25 10.02
N THR A 225 11.21 28.43 10.46
CA THR A 225 10.61 29.12 11.61
C THR A 225 9.16 29.52 11.32
N ALA A 226 8.89 30.12 10.15
CA ALA A 226 7.56 30.56 9.76
C ALA A 226 6.56 29.38 9.69
N LEU A 227 6.98 28.26 9.11
CA LEU A 227 6.14 27.06 9.04
C LEU A 227 5.93 26.44 10.42
N HIS A 228 6.97 26.33 11.24
CA HIS A 228 6.83 25.83 12.62
C HIS A 228 5.88 26.71 13.47
N ASP A 229 5.97 28.03 13.35
CA ASP A 229 5.06 28.94 14.03
C ASP A 229 3.61 28.80 13.53
N LEU A 230 3.41 28.57 12.23
CA LEU A 230 2.10 28.27 11.67
C LEU A 230 1.53 26.96 12.23
N LEU A 231 2.32 25.89 12.29
CA LEU A 231 1.91 24.61 12.88
C LEU A 231 1.52 24.75 14.35
N LYS A 232 2.34 25.47 15.13
CA LYS A 232 2.03 25.80 16.54
C LYS A 232 0.72 26.58 16.68
N LYS A 233 0.52 27.60 15.84
CA LYS A 233 -0.70 28.41 15.83
C LYS A 233 -1.95 27.54 15.63
N HIS A 234 -1.84 26.48 14.84
CA HIS A 234 -2.94 25.55 14.56
C HIS A 234 -2.92 24.27 15.40
N ASN A 235 -1.99 24.14 16.35
CA ASN A 235 -1.78 22.95 17.16
C ASN A 235 -1.63 21.66 16.32
N ILE A 236 -0.87 21.74 15.22
CA ILE A 236 -0.59 20.61 14.34
C ILE A 236 0.80 20.06 14.66
N SER A 237 0.86 18.78 14.98
CA SER A 237 2.12 18.02 15.03
C SER A 237 2.50 17.59 13.62
N ALA A 238 3.76 17.78 13.25
CA ALA A 238 4.31 17.32 11.99
C ALA A 238 5.61 16.53 12.21
N THR A 239 6.00 15.79 11.18
CA THR A 239 7.30 15.13 11.09
C THR A 239 8.18 15.87 10.10
N TRP A 240 9.30 16.39 10.58
CA TRP A 240 10.29 17.13 9.81
C TRP A 240 11.42 16.20 9.41
N PHE A 241 11.49 15.84 8.13
CA PHE A 241 12.58 15.06 7.58
C PHE A 241 13.71 16.01 7.16
N VAL A 242 14.80 15.98 7.94
CA VAL A 242 15.87 16.97 7.82
C VAL A 242 16.95 16.50 6.86
N GLU A 243 17.17 17.23 5.77
CA GLU A 243 18.37 17.07 4.94
C GLU A 243 19.53 17.79 5.63
N THR A 244 20.49 17.01 6.12
CA THR A 244 21.42 17.52 7.13
C THR A 244 22.60 18.29 6.56
N ARG A 245 22.89 18.22 5.25
CA ARG A 245 23.99 18.98 4.62
C ARG A 245 23.65 20.46 4.46
N SER A 246 22.44 20.79 4.05
CA SER A 246 21.97 22.18 3.97
C SER A 246 21.63 22.73 5.36
N ALA A 247 21.18 21.87 6.27
CA ALA A 247 20.81 22.26 7.63
C ALA A 247 21.97 22.46 8.62
N GLN A 248 23.23 22.19 8.22
CA GLN A 248 24.37 22.15 9.16
C GLN A 248 24.48 23.39 10.06
N ASN A 249 24.25 24.58 9.51
CA ASN A 249 24.41 25.85 10.23
C ASN A 249 23.21 26.23 11.09
N HIS A 250 22.13 25.44 11.07
CA HIS A 250 20.88 25.76 11.77
C HIS A 250 20.18 24.51 12.31
N ILE A 251 20.92 23.42 12.54
CA ILE A 251 20.40 22.16 13.07
C ILE A 251 19.73 22.34 14.44
N ASP A 252 20.24 23.30 15.23
CA ASP A 252 19.73 23.65 16.55
C ASP A 252 18.29 24.18 16.52
N LEU A 253 17.79 24.66 15.36
CA LEU A 253 16.39 25.05 15.23
C LEU A 253 15.47 23.84 15.40
N PHE A 254 15.82 22.70 14.80
CA PHE A 254 15.06 21.47 14.89
C PHE A 254 15.10 20.89 16.30
N ALA A 255 16.25 20.94 16.97
CA ALA A 255 16.40 20.46 18.35
C ALA A 255 15.51 21.21 19.36
N LYS A 256 15.14 22.47 19.04
CA LYS A 256 14.28 23.31 19.87
C LYS A 256 12.79 23.18 19.55
N MET A 257 12.42 22.45 18.51
CA MET A 257 11.01 22.25 18.16
C MET A 257 10.33 21.38 19.22
N THR A 258 9.13 21.78 19.63
CA THR A 258 8.32 21.06 20.61
C THR A 258 7.05 20.57 19.94
N ASN A 259 6.53 19.42 20.37
CA ASN A 259 5.37 18.79 19.73
C ASN A 259 5.55 18.48 18.23
N GLN A 260 6.80 18.35 17.79
CA GLN A 260 7.20 17.98 16.43
C GLN A 260 8.09 16.74 16.49
N GLU A 261 8.00 15.87 15.50
CA GLU A 261 8.98 14.80 15.30
C GLU A 261 10.08 15.30 14.35
N ILE A 262 11.34 15.01 14.69
CA ILE A 262 12.47 15.22 13.78
C ILE A 262 12.98 13.87 13.29
N ALA A 263 12.98 13.70 11.98
CA ALA A 263 13.38 12.51 11.25
C ALA A 263 14.51 12.85 10.25
N LEU A 264 15.13 11.83 9.64
CA LEU A 264 16.25 12.03 8.73
C LEU A 264 15.82 12.04 7.26
N HIS A 265 16.32 13.00 6.48
CA HIS A 265 16.20 13.07 5.02
C HIS A 265 17.55 13.04 4.31
N CYS A 266 18.38 12.05 4.66
CA CYS A 266 19.77 11.91 4.21
C CYS A 266 20.75 13.00 4.70
N PHE A 267 22.03 12.79 4.39
CA PHE A 267 23.03 13.85 4.45
C PHE A 267 22.98 14.69 3.20
N ARG A 268 23.13 14.07 2.02
CA ARG A 268 22.94 14.73 0.73
C ARG A 268 21.56 14.39 0.22
N HIS A 269 20.88 15.38 -0.35
CA HIS A 269 19.66 15.15 -1.13
C HIS A 269 19.94 14.34 -2.43
N ALA A 270 20.29 13.07 -2.29
CA ALA A 270 20.69 12.15 -3.35
C ALA A 270 20.44 10.68 -2.95
N ILE A 271 20.23 9.83 -3.96
CA ILE A 271 20.14 8.37 -3.85
C ILE A 271 21.32 7.75 -4.58
N PHE A 272 21.85 6.65 -4.07
CA PHE A 272 23.00 5.95 -4.62
C PHE A 272 22.64 4.52 -5.06
N ASP A 273 23.40 3.98 -6.02
CA ASP A 273 23.12 2.65 -6.56
C ASP A 273 23.46 1.52 -5.57
N THR A 274 24.39 1.76 -4.64
CA THR A 274 24.89 0.73 -3.72
C THR A 274 24.39 0.91 -2.29
N THR A 275 24.17 -0.19 -1.59
CA THR A 275 23.81 -0.19 -0.16
C THR A 275 24.86 0.53 0.68
N GLY A 276 26.15 0.33 0.37
CA GLY A 276 27.25 0.92 1.11
C GLY A 276 27.32 2.45 1.00
N GLU A 277 27.01 3.01 -0.18
CA GLU A 277 26.95 4.47 -0.37
C GLU A 277 25.76 5.09 0.36
N ASN A 278 24.56 4.53 0.17
CA ASN A 278 23.37 4.96 0.91
C ASN A 278 23.61 4.91 2.42
N ALA A 279 24.17 3.80 2.93
CA ALA A 279 24.46 3.67 4.36
C ALA A 279 25.53 4.65 4.87
N ARG A 280 26.47 5.09 4.04
CA ARG A 280 27.44 6.14 4.42
C ARG A 280 26.77 7.51 4.50
N ASP A 281 25.92 7.83 3.53
CA ASP A 281 25.21 9.11 3.50
C ASP A 281 24.22 9.22 4.67
N ILE A 282 23.41 8.18 4.88
CA ILE A 282 22.48 8.08 6.02
C ILE A 282 23.21 8.22 7.35
N ARG A 283 24.30 7.47 7.58
CA ARG A 283 25.09 7.56 8.82
C ARG A 283 25.65 8.94 9.07
N ARG A 284 26.11 9.63 8.02
CA ARG A 284 26.63 10.99 8.15
C ARG A 284 25.54 11.95 8.63
N GLY A 285 24.33 11.84 8.10
CA GLY A 285 23.21 12.67 8.54
C GLY A 285 22.72 12.32 9.94
N LEU A 286 22.62 11.02 10.26
CA LEU A 286 22.34 10.54 11.61
C LEU A 286 23.30 11.14 12.63
N ASN A 287 24.61 11.11 12.34
CA ASN A 287 25.61 11.67 13.23
C ASN A 287 25.34 13.16 13.49
N ILE A 288 25.03 13.96 12.46
CA ILE A 288 24.75 15.39 12.64
C ILE A 288 23.55 15.62 13.58
N LEU A 289 22.44 14.90 13.34
CA LEU A 289 21.25 15.00 14.21
C LEU A 289 21.56 14.56 15.66
N GLN A 290 22.29 13.47 15.84
CA GLN A 290 22.64 12.94 17.16
C GLN A 290 23.55 13.89 17.96
N HIS A 291 24.49 14.58 17.30
CA HIS A 291 25.32 15.59 17.95
C HIS A 291 24.50 16.80 18.41
N ALA A 292 23.39 17.10 17.73
CA ALA A 292 22.42 18.11 18.13
C ALA A 292 21.41 17.59 19.20
N GLY A 293 21.59 16.38 19.72
CA GLY A 293 20.71 15.76 20.70
C GLY A 293 19.45 15.11 20.12
N ILE A 294 19.32 15.05 18.80
CA ILE A 294 18.15 14.51 18.10
C ILE A 294 18.39 13.03 17.77
N ARG A 295 17.44 12.17 18.14
CA ARG A 295 17.47 10.73 17.86
C ARG A 295 16.32 10.37 16.91
N PRO A 296 16.50 10.51 15.59
CA PRO A 296 15.43 10.30 14.63
C PRO A 296 14.98 8.84 14.62
N LYS A 297 13.66 8.61 14.52
CA LYS A 297 13.04 7.28 14.38
C LYS A 297 12.57 6.99 12.97
N GLY A 298 12.31 8.04 12.19
CA GLY A 298 11.90 7.97 10.80
C GLY A 298 13.02 8.30 9.82
N PHE A 299 12.87 7.77 8.61
CA PHE A 299 13.65 8.14 7.43
C PHE A 299 12.72 8.48 6.26
N ALA A 300 13.13 9.40 5.41
CA ALA A 300 12.51 9.56 4.09
C ALA A 300 13.59 9.69 3.04
N ALA A 301 13.46 8.96 1.95
CA ALA A 301 14.37 9.05 0.82
C ALA A 301 14.12 10.31 -0.02
N PRO A 302 15.18 11.01 -0.47
CA PRO A 302 15.09 12.01 -1.53
C PRO A 302 14.27 11.54 -2.72
N PHE A 303 13.46 12.45 -3.28
CA PHE A 303 12.59 12.20 -4.42
C PHE A 303 11.51 11.11 -4.20
N GLY A 304 11.32 10.65 -2.96
CA GLY A 304 10.41 9.55 -2.61
C GLY A 304 10.78 8.22 -3.27
N GLU A 305 12.05 8.05 -3.67
CA GLU A 305 12.56 6.86 -4.32
C GLU A 305 12.74 5.68 -3.37
N TRP A 306 12.67 4.47 -3.92
CA TRP A 306 12.84 3.24 -3.15
C TRP A 306 13.39 2.13 -4.04
N HIS A 307 14.38 1.41 -3.53
CA HIS A 307 14.91 0.20 -4.17
C HIS A 307 15.58 -0.69 -3.11
N PRO A 308 15.81 -1.99 -3.40
CA PRO A 308 16.32 -2.93 -2.40
C PRO A 308 17.63 -2.51 -1.73
N GLN A 309 18.55 -1.89 -2.47
CA GLN A 309 19.84 -1.45 -1.91
C GLN A 309 19.68 -0.31 -0.90
N LEU A 310 18.76 0.64 -1.16
CA LEU A 310 18.40 1.69 -0.22
C LEU A 310 17.65 1.12 0.98
N ALA A 311 16.68 0.23 0.75
CA ALA A 311 15.93 -0.44 1.83
C ALA A 311 16.85 -1.20 2.81
N ALA A 312 17.86 -1.90 2.28
CA ALA A 312 18.88 -2.55 3.09
C ALA A 312 19.72 -1.55 3.90
N ALA A 313 20.06 -0.40 3.31
CA ALA A 313 20.79 0.66 4.00
C ALA A 313 19.98 1.28 5.15
N ILE A 314 18.69 1.53 4.92
CA ILE A 314 17.75 2.05 5.94
C ILE A 314 17.60 1.04 7.09
N SER A 315 17.33 -0.23 6.76
CA SER A 315 17.13 -1.29 7.77
C SER A 315 18.37 -1.45 8.66
N GLY A 316 19.57 -1.37 8.09
CA GLY A 316 20.82 -1.43 8.85
C GLY A 316 21.08 -0.27 9.83
N GLN A 317 20.24 0.78 9.83
CA GLN A 317 20.34 1.92 10.75
C GLN A 317 19.25 1.93 11.84
N GLN A 318 18.42 0.88 11.93
CA GLN A 318 17.41 0.72 12.99
C GLN A 318 16.34 1.83 13.05
N PHE A 319 15.98 2.41 11.90
CA PHE A 319 14.78 3.25 11.82
C PHE A 319 13.54 2.41 12.10
N GLY A 320 12.58 2.98 12.85
CA GLY A 320 11.30 2.32 13.12
C GLY A 320 10.37 2.33 11.91
N TYR A 321 10.54 3.33 11.03
CA TYR A 321 9.77 3.45 9.80
C TYR A 321 10.52 4.28 8.76
N SER A 322 10.09 4.19 7.51
CA SER A 322 10.40 5.18 6.50
C SER A 322 9.15 5.57 5.70
N SER A 323 9.21 6.69 4.99
CA SER A 323 8.06 7.27 4.31
C SER A 323 8.42 7.65 2.89
N GLU A 324 8.18 6.75 1.95
CA GLU A 324 8.37 6.96 0.53
C GLU A 324 7.06 6.70 -0.23
N PHE A 325 6.91 7.24 -1.45
CA PHE A 325 5.76 6.96 -2.32
C PHE A 325 6.07 6.00 -3.48
N ALA A 326 7.35 5.69 -3.73
CA ALA A 326 7.75 4.67 -4.69
C ALA A 326 7.32 3.23 -4.32
N PRO A 327 7.38 2.77 -3.05
CA PRO A 327 6.96 1.42 -2.71
C PRO A 327 5.43 1.28 -2.61
N GLY A 328 4.72 2.39 -2.41
CA GLY A 328 3.26 2.48 -2.32
C GLY A 328 2.85 3.90 -1.88
N TYR A 329 1.63 4.32 -2.16
CA TYR A 329 1.10 5.65 -1.79
C TYR A 329 -0.40 5.55 -1.49
N ASP A 330 -0.95 6.51 -0.73
CA ASP A 330 -2.37 6.54 -0.33
C ASP A 330 -2.89 5.19 0.22
N ASP A 331 -2.08 4.53 1.06
CA ASP A 331 -2.38 3.20 1.60
C ASP A 331 -2.05 3.10 3.10
N LEU A 332 -2.50 2.03 3.74
CA LEU A 332 -2.13 1.69 5.11
C LEU A 332 -0.62 1.40 5.23
N PRO A 333 0.00 1.68 6.38
CA PRO A 333 1.38 1.26 6.63
C PRO A 333 1.59 -0.24 6.38
N PHE A 334 2.73 -0.60 5.81
CA PHE A 334 3.04 -1.99 5.48
C PHE A 334 4.52 -2.29 5.53
N TRP A 335 4.87 -3.57 5.67
CA TRP A 335 6.24 -4.03 5.50
C TRP A 335 6.43 -4.46 4.04
N PRO A 336 7.32 -3.82 3.25
CA PRO A 336 7.58 -4.22 1.87
C PRO A 336 7.98 -5.68 1.75
N ALA A 337 7.35 -6.42 0.84
CA ALA A 337 7.78 -7.76 0.48
C ALA A 337 9.09 -7.69 -0.34
N ILE A 338 10.15 -8.30 0.16
CA ILE A 338 11.47 -8.39 -0.47
C ILE A 338 11.81 -9.87 -0.74
N SER A 339 12.95 -10.16 -1.39
CA SER A 339 13.29 -11.51 -1.87
C SER A 339 13.12 -12.62 -0.82
N ASP A 340 13.49 -12.34 0.42
CA ASP A 340 13.57 -13.33 1.50
C ASP A 340 12.54 -13.09 2.62
N GLY A 341 11.45 -12.37 2.33
CA GLY A 341 10.39 -12.09 3.30
C GLY A 341 9.92 -10.64 3.27
N PHE A 342 9.99 -9.98 4.43
CA PHE A 342 9.56 -8.60 4.62
C PHE A 342 10.75 -7.72 5.02
N SER A 343 10.76 -6.46 4.58
CA SER A 343 11.68 -5.46 5.12
C SER A 343 11.42 -5.27 6.61
N GLU A 344 12.47 -5.04 7.39
CA GLU A 344 12.38 -4.75 8.83
C GLU A 344 11.87 -3.33 9.11
N THR A 345 11.98 -2.43 8.13
CA THR A 345 11.51 -1.05 8.24
C THR A 345 10.07 -0.95 7.75
N LEU A 346 9.18 -0.46 8.62
CA LEU A 346 7.79 -0.17 8.26
C LEU A 346 7.75 0.95 7.22
N GLN A 347 7.04 0.75 6.11
CA GLN A 347 6.70 1.84 5.20
C GLN A 347 5.44 2.53 5.67
N ILE A 348 5.50 3.86 5.76
CA ILE A 348 4.36 4.75 5.95
C ILE A 348 4.15 5.52 4.63
N PRO A 349 3.24 5.04 3.76
CA PRO A 349 2.98 5.67 2.47
C PRO A 349 2.50 7.12 2.63
N VAL A 350 2.90 7.98 1.70
CA VAL A 350 2.50 9.40 1.69
C VAL A 350 1.77 9.74 0.40
N HIS A 351 0.87 10.72 0.44
CA HIS A 351 0.27 11.27 -0.76
C HIS A 351 1.34 11.93 -1.62
N PRO A 352 1.52 11.58 -2.90
CA PRO A 352 2.71 11.89 -3.69
C PRO A 352 2.69 13.28 -4.36
N VAL A 353 1.70 14.14 -4.05
CA VAL A 353 1.61 15.49 -4.61
C VAL A 353 1.90 16.54 -3.54
N SER A 354 3.09 17.15 -3.63
CA SER A 354 3.45 18.33 -2.85
C SER A 354 2.88 19.63 -3.43
N THR A 355 2.98 20.70 -2.64
CA THR A 355 2.66 22.07 -3.08
C THR A 355 3.53 22.48 -4.27
N GLY A 356 4.79 22.05 -4.32
CA GLY A 356 5.69 22.25 -5.46
C GLY A 356 5.18 21.58 -6.74
N ARG A 357 4.64 20.35 -6.65
CA ARG A 357 4.02 19.67 -7.80
C ARG A 357 2.80 20.42 -8.34
N LEU A 358 1.96 20.95 -7.45
CA LEU A 358 0.81 21.78 -7.82
C LEU A 358 1.25 23.10 -8.46
N HIS A 359 2.29 23.73 -7.92
CA HIS A 359 2.88 24.95 -8.49
C HIS A 359 3.39 24.72 -9.92
N TRP A 360 4.14 23.63 -10.17
CA TRP A 360 4.59 23.28 -11.52
C TRP A 360 3.45 22.92 -12.47
N ALA A 361 2.34 22.39 -11.95
CA ALA A 361 1.10 22.21 -12.69
C ALA A 361 0.28 23.51 -12.84
N LYS A 362 0.85 24.68 -12.50
CA LYS A 362 0.26 26.02 -12.62
C LYS A 362 -1.04 26.22 -11.83
N HIS A 363 -1.20 25.54 -10.71
CA HIS A 363 -2.34 25.76 -9.83
C HIS A 363 -2.19 27.08 -9.08
N SER A 364 -3.28 27.84 -8.98
CA SER A 364 -3.41 28.97 -8.05
C SER A 364 -3.54 28.47 -6.60
N PRO A 365 -3.26 29.31 -5.58
CA PRO A 365 -3.43 28.93 -4.19
C PRO A 365 -4.82 28.37 -3.84
N ALA A 366 -5.89 28.95 -4.42
CA ALA A 366 -7.26 28.43 -4.24
C ALA A 366 -7.41 27.01 -4.80
N GLN A 367 -6.87 26.75 -5.99
CA GLN A 367 -6.88 25.41 -6.58
C GLN A 367 -6.04 24.41 -5.78
N MET A 368 -4.93 24.84 -5.17
CA MET A 368 -4.13 23.99 -4.28
C MET A 368 -4.89 23.60 -3.00
N ILE A 369 -5.55 24.58 -2.36
CA ILE A 369 -6.38 24.33 -1.18
C ILE A 369 -7.50 23.34 -1.51
N ASP A 370 -8.19 23.58 -2.62
CA ASP A 370 -9.28 22.73 -3.02
C ASP A 370 -8.76 21.32 -3.38
N TYR A 371 -7.58 21.20 -4.01
CA TYR A 371 -6.92 19.91 -4.26
C TYR A 371 -6.74 19.10 -2.98
N TYR A 372 -6.09 19.69 -1.97
CA TYR A 372 -5.88 18.99 -0.71
C TYR A 372 -7.19 18.69 0.02
N ARG A 373 -8.19 19.58 -0.02
CA ARG A 373 -9.51 19.29 0.53
C ARG A 373 -10.12 18.03 -0.07
N ALA A 374 -10.13 17.91 -1.40
CA ALA A 374 -10.67 16.72 -2.05
C ALA A 374 -9.85 15.45 -1.78
N THR A 375 -8.52 15.57 -1.67
CA THR A 375 -7.66 14.44 -1.29
C THR A 375 -8.00 13.95 0.12
N ILE A 376 -8.14 14.88 1.07
CA ILE A 376 -8.52 14.59 2.46
C ILE A 376 -9.91 13.94 2.49
N ASP A 377 -10.91 14.53 1.84
CA ASP A 377 -12.28 14.03 1.83
C ASP A 377 -12.34 12.59 1.26
N ARG A 378 -11.61 12.33 0.17
CA ARG A 378 -11.52 11.00 -0.44
C ARG A 378 -10.89 9.97 0.50
N GLN A 379 -9.77 10.31 1.14
CA GLN A 379 -9.07 9.39 2.05
C GLN A 379 -9.91 9.11 3.30
N VAL A 380 -10.54 10.13 3.89
CA VAL A 380 -11.45 9.95 5.03
C VAL A 380 -12.66 9.09 4.65
N ALA A 381 -13.29 9.33 3.50
CA ALA A 381 -14.42 8.53 3.03
C ALA A 381 -14.05 7.06 2.77
N ALA A 382 -12.79 6.81 2.39
CA ALA A 382 -12.27 5.46 2.17
C ALA A 382 -11.74 4.78 3.45
N ASN A 383 -11.77 5.48 4.60
CA ASN A 383 -11.10 5.08 5.85
C ASN A 383 -9.60 4.77 5.65
N ASP A 384 -8.93 5.58 4.83
CA ASP A 384 -7.48 5.55 4.65
C ASP A 384 -6.81 6.64 5.51
N PRO A 385 -5.51 6.50 5.84
CA PRO A 385 -4.78 7.55 6.52
C PRO A 385 -4.59 8.76 5.59
N VAL A 386 -4.63 9.95 6.18
CA VAL A 386 -4.39 11.22 5.49
C VAL A 386 -2.97 11.67 5.77
N ILE A 387 -2.05 11.32 4.88
CA ILE A 387 -0.63 11.62 5.03
C ILE A 387 -0.22 12.53 3.88
N LEU A 388 -0.04 13.82 4.18
CA LEU A 388 0.32 14.84 3.20
C LEU A 388 1.76 15.27 3.44
N TYR A 389 2.46 15.69 2.38
CA TYR A 389 3.79 16.27 2.51
C TYR A 389 3.93 17.63 1.83
N HIS A 390 4.85 18.42 2.39
CA HIS A 390 5.32 19.68 1.84
C HIS A 390 6.72 19.52 1.25
#